data_AF-A0A3S1KEY5-F1
#
_entry.id   AF-A0A3S1KEY5-F1
#
_cell.length_a   1.000
_cell.length_b   1.000
_cell.length_c   1.000
_cell.angle_alpha   90.00
_cell.angle_beta   90.00
_cell.angle_gamma   90.00
#
_symmetry.space_group_name_H-M   'P 1'
#
loop_
_entity.id
_entity.type
_entity.pdbx_description
1 polymer ?
#
loop_
_entity_poly.entity_id
_entity_poly.type
_entity_poly.pdbx_seq_one_letter_code
_entity_poly.pdbx_strand_id
1 'polypeptide(L)'
;MIITGIGAFVALTMPWLVIIGSFLIIPGIILASMPTAFMYGVAFALFRLLLGGFLSGVSLNVMSGAATLALFWTIPQPGLTWARGMLASLKEPDIQASAPIALKGDILLARPFEGRCDALCAALLKTPGVTSVRVQTPRGHSNTYRIVPDSTPGKRSTVIGHGLLEEWRYDASDPLAPQRALEAEWNLMMSEGKALLQSDDALEPDFTIAIEDGPAVPDAKPRWGRVDWSLEPSAPHRKALTITDAGEQV
;
A
#
# COMPACT_ATOMS: atom_id res chain seq x y z
N MET A 1 0.01 20.10 34.06
CA MET A 1 -0.24 18.74 34.58
C MET A 1 -1.70 18.52 34.98
N ILE A 2 -2.34 19.42 35.73
CA ILE A 2 -3.76 19.26 36.12
C ILE A 2 -4.70 19.30 34.90
N ILE A 3 -4.56 20.30 34.03
CA ILE A 3 -5.39 20.43 32.81
C ILE A 3 -5.20 19.23 31.87
N THR A 4 -3.95 18.83 31.63
CA THR A 4 -3.61 17.69 30.78
C THR A 4 -4.04 16.36 31.38
N GLY A 5 -4.03 16.22 32.72
CA GLY A 5 -4.50 15.03 33.43
C GLY A 5 -6.02 14.90 33.43
N ILE A 6 -6.74 16.00 33.63
CA ILE A 6 -8.22 16.02 33.51
C ILE A 6 -8.62 15.68 32.07
N GLY A 7 -7.98 16.29 31.07
CA GLY A 7 -8.24 15.98 29.67
C GLY A 7 -7.92 14.54 29.29
N ALA A 8 -6.82 13.97 29.80
CA ALA A 8 -6.48 12.56 29.61
C ALA A 8 -7.53 11.62 30.22
N PHE A 9 -8.00 11.93 31.45
CA PHE A 9 -9.04 11.17 32.11
C PHE A 9 -10.36 11.18 31.32
N VAL A 10 -10.78 12.36 30.84
CA VAL A 10 -11.99 12.50 30.00
C VAL A 10 -11.83 11.74 28.68
N ALA A 11 -10.68 11.84 28.01
CA ALA A 11 -10.43 11.15 26.75
C ALA A 11 -10.45 9.61 26.90
N LEU A 12 -9.95 9.08 28.01
CA LEU A 12 -9.94 7.64 28.29
C LEU A 12 -11.29 7.10 28.77
N THR A 13 -12.01 7.86 29.60
CA THR A 13 -13.29 7.41 30.17
C THR A 13 -14.48 7.64 29.24
N MET A 14 -14.40 8.63 28.36
CA MET A 14 -15.45 8.96 27.39
C MET A 14 -14.86 9.11 25.98
N PRO A 15 -14.48 8.01 25.32
CA PRO A 15 -13.89 8.04 23.98
C PRO A 15 -14.81 8.67 22.93
N TRP A 16 -16.14 8.62 23.13
CA TRP A 16 -17.12 9.25 22.23
C TRP A 16 -16.94 10.77 22.11
N LEU A 17 -16.48 11.45 23.16
CA LEU A 17 -16.19 12.89 23.13
C LEU A 17 -14.99 13.23 22.23
N VAL A 18 -14.01 12.34 22.12
CA VAL A 18 -12.88 12.49 21.19
C VAL A 18 -13.37 12.36 19.75
N ILE A 19 -14.30 11.44 19.49
CA ILE A 19 -14.92 11.23 18.18
C ILE A 19 -15.74 12.46 17.76
N ILE A 20 -16.61 12.97 18.64
CA ILE A 20 -17.38 14.20 18.39
C ILE A 20 -16.44 15.39 18.17
N GLY A 21 -15.43 15.54 19.02
CA GLY A 21 -14.46 16.64 18.90
C GLY A 21 -13.63 16.59 17.61
N SER A 22 -13.42 15.40 17.04
CA SER A 22 -12.70 15.22 15.78
C SER A 22 -13.44 15.83 14.58
N PHE A 23 -14.78 15.95 14.64
CA PHE A 23 -15.54 16.70 13.63
C PHE A 23 -15.22 18.20 13.61
N LEU A 24 -14.70 18.77 14.71
CA LEU A 24 -14.23 20.15 14.77
C LEU A 24 -12.72 20.30 14.50
N ILE A 25 -12.03 19.20 14.13
CA ILE A 25 -10.60 19.10 13.81
C ILE A 25 -9.69 19.53 14.99
N ILE A 26 -9.65 20.82 15.32
CA ILE A 26 -8.77 21.39 16.35
C ILE A 26 -9.09 20.84 17.76
N PRO A 27 -10.35 20.84 18.25
CA PRO A 27 -10.66 20.32 19.58
C PRO A 27 -10.43 18.81 19.69
N GLY A 28 -10.71 18.06 18.63
CA GLY A 28 -10.49 16.61 18.57
C GLY A 28 -9.02 16.23 18.68
N ILE A 29 -8.13 16.93 17.95
CA ILE A 29 -6.68 16.69 18.03
C ILE A 29 -6.15 17.02 19.43
N ILE A 30 -6.63 18.10 20.06
CA ILE A 30 -6.24 18.46 21.43
C ILE A 30 -6.67 17.37 22.42
N LEU A 31 -7.92 16.91 22.35
CA LEU A 31 -8.44 15.84 23.21
C LEU A 31 -7.73 14.51 22.98
N ALA A 32 -7.46 14.14 21.72
CA ALA A 32 -6.77 12.91 21.37
C ALA A 32 -5.31 12.90 21.84
N SER A 33 -4.64 14.07 21.84
CA SER A 33 -3.25 14.19 22.26
C SER A 33 -3.07 14.33 23.78
N MET A 34 -4.13 14.61 24.55
CA MET A 34 -4.06 14.81 26.00
C MET A 34 -3.51 13.62 26.80
N PRO A 35 -3.93 12.36 26.56
CA PRO A 35 -3.33 11.20 27.23
C PRO A 35 -1.83 11.08 26.97
N THR A 36 -1.40 11.30 25.73
CA THR A 36 0.01 11.28 25.35
C THR A 36 0.77 12.40 26.03
N ALA A 37 0.29 13.65 25.93
CA ALA A 37 0.91 14.81 26.57
C ALA A 37 1.02 14.65 28.10
N PHE A 38 0.02 14.03 28.73
CA PHE A 38 0.06 13.70 30.16
C PHE A 38 1.16 12.69 30.47
N MET A 39 1.26 11.59 29.72
CA MET A 39 2.30 10.57 29.89
C MET A 39 3.72 11.13 29.73
N TYR A 40 3.94 11.98 28.72
CA TYR A 40 5.22 12.68 28.53
C TYR A 40 5.52 13.62 29.71
N GLY A 41 4.52 14.33 30.21
CA GLY A 41 4.68 15.22 31.36
C GLY A 41 4.98 14.49 32.67
N VAL A 42 4.34 13.34 32.91
CA VAL A 42 4.62 12.48 34.07
C VAL A 42 6.06 11.97 34.00
N ALA A 43 6.48 11.41 32.86
CA ALA A 43 7.84 10.93 32.67
C ALA A 43 8.88 12.04 32.86
N PHE A 44 8.65 13.23 32.30
CA PHE A 44 9.51 14.38 32.49
C PHE A 44 9.65 14.80 33.96
N ALA A 45 8.54 14.86 34.69
CA ALA A 45 8.56 15.18 36.12
C ALA A 45 9.33 14.12 36.94
N LEU A 46 9.18 12.85 36.58
CA LEU A 46 9.86 11.72 37.21
C LEU A 46 11.37 11.77 36.98
N PHE A 47 11.80 12.00 35.73
CA PHE A 47 13.22 12.16 35.40
C PHE A 47 13.81 13.41 36.05
N ARG A 48 13.08 14.52 36.09
CA ARG A 48 13.54 15.74 36.78
C ARG A 48 13.74 15.49 38.28
N LEU A 49 12.86 14.72 38.92
CA LEU A 49 13.00 14.37 40.34
C LEU A 49 14.22 13.47 40.58
N LEU A 50 14.45 12.48 39.72
CA LEU A 50 15.58 11.56 39.82
C LEU A 50 16.92 12.25 39.52
N LEU A 51 16.98 13.10 38.49
CA LEU A 51 18.18 13.82 38.07
C LEU A 51 18.46 15.06 38.93
N GLY A 52 17.46 15.58 39.64
CA GLY A 52 17.57 16.79 40.45
C GLY A 52 18.51 16.68 41.65
N GLY A 53 18.88 15.45 42.05
CA GLY A 53 19.93 15.20 43.03
C GLY A 53 21.36 15.41 42.50
N PHE A 54 21.54 15.41 41.17
CA PHE A 54 22.86 15.45 40.52
C PHE A 54 23.04 16.65 39.58
N LEU A 55 21.95 17.15 39.00
CA LEU A 55 21.93 18.23 38.02
C LEU A 55 21.02 19.35 38.49
N SER A 56 21.34 20.59 38.13
CA SER A 56 20.53 21.76 38.45
C SER A 56 20.38 22.70 37.25
N GLY A 57 19.44 23.65 37.36
CA GLY A 57 19.22 24.68 36.35
C GLY A 57 18.83 24.14 34.97
N VAL A 58 19.45 24.66 33.92
CA VAL A 58 19.12 24.35 32.52
C VAL A 58 19.46 22.91 32.17
N SER A 59 20.60 22.39 32.64
CA SER A 59 21.05 21.01 32.36
C SER A 59 20.08 19.96 32.86
N LEU A 60 19.41 20.22 34.00
CA LEU A 60 18.37 19.35 34.53
C LEU A 60 17.16 19.25 33.58
N ASN A 61 16.72 20.38 33.01
CA ASN A 61 15.59 20.41 32.06
C ASN A 61 15.94 19.70 30.75
N VAL A 62 17.14 19.93 30.23
CA VAL A 62 17.59 19.32 28.97
C VAL A 62 17.73 17.81 29.12
N MET A 63 18.38 17.34 30.19
CA MET A 63 18.56 15.90 30.41
C MET A 63 17.26 15.17 30.73
N SER A 64 16.35 15.78 31.51
CA SER A 64 15.02 15.19 31.76
C SER A 64 14.16 15.13 30.49
N GLY A 65 14.24 16.15 29.63
CA GLY A 65 13.61 16.15 28.31
C GLY A 65 14.16 15.06 27.40
N ALA A 66 15.49 14.95 27.30
CA ALA A 66 16.17 13.93 26.50
C ALA A 66 15.85 12.51 27.01
N ALA A 67 15.87 12.30 28.33
CA ALA A 67 15.51 11.01 28.94
C ALA A 67 14.05 10.62 28.66
N THR A 68 13.14 11.59 28.70
CA THR A 68 11.73 11.37 28.35
C THR A 68 11.59 10.95 26.88
N LEU A 69 12.23 11.66 25.95
CA LEU A 69 12.22 11.29 24.53
C LEU A 69 12.83 9.91 24.29
N ALA A 70 13.95 9.60 24.94
CA ALA A 70 14.61 8.30 24.84
C ALA A 70 13.70 7.15 25.35
N LEU A 71 12.97 7.37 26.44
CA LEU A 71 12.02 6.38 26.96
C LEU A 71 10.91 6.09 25.94
N PHE A 72 10.23 7.12 25.43
CA PHE A 72 9.14 6.92 24.47
C PHE A 72 9.62 6.45 23.10
N TRP A 73 10.87 6.72 22.74
CA TRP A 73 11.49 6.17 21.53
C TRP A 73 11.84 4.68 21.66
N THR A 74 12.24 4.22 22.84
CA THR A 74 12.69 2.84 23.07
C THR A 74 11.54 1.85 23.24
N ILE A 75 10.43 2.26 23.86
CA ILE A 75 9.22 1.43 24.07
C ILE A 75 8.76 0.68 22.79
N PRO A 76 8.62 1.33 21.61
CA PRO A 76 8.17 0.64 20.40
C PRO A 76 9.26 -0.19 19.70
N GLN A 77 10.54 -0.04 20.03
CA GLN A 77 11.64 -0.70 19.31
C GLN A 77 11.53 -2.23 19.24
N PRO A 78 11.26 -2.98 20.34
CA PRO A 78 11.18 -4.44 20.26
C PRO A 78 10.03 -4.91 19.34
N GLY A 79 8.90 -4.20 19.33
CA GLY A 79 7.81 -4.49 18.40
C GLY A 79 8.18 -4.22 16.95
N LEU A 80 8.85 -3.08 16.70
CA LEU A 80 9.33 -2.71 15.36
C LEU A 80 10.38 -3.68 14.83
N THR A 81 11.34 -4.11 15.66
CA THR A 81 12.38 -5.06 15.24
C THR A 81 11.79 -6.43 14.96
N TRP A 82 10.87 -6.91 15.80
CA TRP A 82 10.16 -8.16 15.58
C TRP A 82 9.31 -8.11 14.30
N ALA A 83 8.55 -7.04 14.08
CA ALA A 83 7.77 -6.85 12.86
C ALA A 83 8.65 -6.84 11.59
N ARG A 84 9.82 -6.17 11.64
CA ARG A 84 10.80 -6.19 10.54
C ARG A 84 11.36 -7.58 10.29
N GLY A 85 11.66 -8.34 11.35
CA GLY A 85 12.13 -9.71 11.24
C GLY A 85 11.09 -10.64 10.60
N MET A 86 9.84 -10.48 11.01
CA MET A 86 8.70 -11.22 10.43
C MET A 86 8.49 -10.86 8.95
N LEU A 87 8.61 -9.58 8.59
CA LEU A 87 8.49 -9.15 7.20
C LEU A 87 9.65 -9.68 6.35
N ALA A 88 10.86 -9.71 6.90
CA ALA A 88 12.02 -10.29 6.23
C ALA A 88 11.90 -11.81 6.05
N SER A 89 11.28 -12.53 7.00
CA SER A 89 11.05 -13.98 6.88
C SER A 89 9.91 -14.34 5.92
N LEU A 90 8.95 -13.42 5.73
CA LEU A 90 7.87 -13.57 4.75
C LEU A 90 8.26 -13.12 3.34
N LYS A 91 9.37 -12.37 3.20
CA LYS A 91 9.90 -11.97 1.90
C LYS A 91 10.56 -13.18 1.24
N GLU A 92 9.80 -13.86 0.38
CA GLU A 92 10.32 -14.90 -0.50
C GLU A 92 11.46 -14.31 -1.35
N PRO A 93 12.57 -15.03 -1.57
CA PRO A 93 13.61 -14.56 -2.49
C PRO A 93 12.99 -14.28 -3.86
N ASP A 94 13.14 -13.04 -4.34
CA ASP A 94 12.72 -12.70 -5.70
C ASP A 94 13.40 -13.69 -6.66
N ILE A 95 12.60 -14.42 -7.42
CA ILE A 95 13.10 -15.30 -8.47
C ILE A 95 13.75 -14.38 -9.51
N GLN A 96 15.08 -14.29 -9.46
CA GLN A 96 15.87 -13.64 -10.50
C GLN A 96 15.77 -14.50 -11.75
N ALA A 97 14.85 -14.15 -12.65
CA ALA A 97 14.76 -14.80 -13.96
C ALA A 97 16.13 -14.70 -14.64
N SER A 98 16.67 -15.83 -15.11
CA SER A 98 18.01 -15.88 -15.71
C SER A 98 18.13 -15.06 -17.00
N ALA A 99 16.99 -14.70 -17.61
CA ALA A 99 16.85 -13.72 -18.67
C ALA A 99 15.51 -12.99 -18.53
N PRO A 100 15.39 -11.75 -19.02
CA PRO A 100 14.11 -11.05 -19.09
C PRO A 100 13.09 -11.87 -19.89
N ILE A 101 11.89 -12.06 -19.35
CA ILE A 101 10.76 -12.67 -20.08
C ILE A 101 10.33 -11.69 -21.17
N ALA A 102 10.60 -12.05 -22.43
CA ALA A 102 10.26 -11.22 -23.57
C ALA A 102 8.79 -11.44 -23.97
N LEU A 103 7.88 -10.77 -23.28
CA LEU A 103 6.44 -10.81 -23.57
C LEU A 103 6.18 -10.27 -24.99
N LYS A 104 5.52 -11.07 -25.84
CA LYS A 104 5.21 -10.74 -27.24
C LYS A 104 3.84 -11.32 -27.62
N GLY A 105 3.26 -10.79 -28.69
CA GLY A 105 2.02 -11.29 -29.26
C GLY A 105 0.78 -10.83 -28.49
N ASP A 106 -0.22 -11.70 -28.42
CA ASP A 106 -1.49 -11.45 -27.76
C ASP A 106 -1.46 -11.96 -26.32
N ILE A 107 -1.69 -11.08 -25.35
CA ILE A 107 -1.59 -11.42 -23.93
C ILE A 107 -2.97 -11.49 -23.30
N LEU A 108 -3.28 -12.58 -22.59
CA LEU A 108 -4.44 -12.70 -21.73
C LEU A 108 -4.08 -12.30 -20.29
N LEU A 109 -4.71 -11.24 -19.79
CA LEU A 109 -4.69 -10.88 -18.38
C LEU A 109 -5.92 -11.51 -17.69
N ALA A 110 -5.70 -12.65 -17.05
CA ALA A 110 -6.72 -13.40 -16.31
C ALA A 110 -6.82 -12.88 -14.87
N ARG A 111 -8.04 -12.56 -14.42
CA ARG A 111 -8.31 -12.03 -13.06
C ARG A 111 -7.53 -10.73 -12.74
N PRO A 112 -7.71 -9.68 -13.55
CA PRO A 112 -7.09 -8.37 -13.31
C PRO A 112 -7.64 -7.73 -12.03
N PHE A 113 -6.96 -6.69 -11.53
CA PHE A 113 -7.47 -5.86 -10.44
C PHE A 113 -8.75 -5.11 -10.84
N GLU A 114 -8.82 -4.64 -12.08
CA GLU A 114 -10.01 -4.02 -12.66
C GLU A 114 -10.51 -4.77 -13.89
N GLY A 115 -11.83 -4.82 -14.09
CA GLY A 115 -12.42 -5.46 -15.28
C GLY A 115 -12.29 -4.65 -16.59
N ARG A 116 -11.41 -3.65 -16.63
CA ARG A 116 -11.13 -2.75 -17.75
C ARG A 116 -9.62 -2.60 -17.89
N CYS A 117 -9.14 -1.96 -18.97
CA CYS A 117 -7.70 -1.76 -19.15
C CYS A 117 -7.14 -0.82 -18.07
N ASP A 118 -6.40 -1.42 -17.14
CA ASP A 118 -5.73 -0.76 -16.02
C ASP A 118 -4.26 -0.42 -16.35
N ALA A 119 -3.50 0.07 -15.37
CA ALA A 119 -2.08 0.36 -15.52
C ALA A 119 -1.26 -0.83 -16.03
N LEU A 120 -1.60 -2.06 -15.60
CA LEU A 120 -0.91 -3.26 -16.01
C LEU A 120 -1.19 -3.58 -17.48
N CYS A 121 -2.47 -3.56 -17.88
CA CYS A 121 -2.87 -3.66 -19.29
C CYS A 121 -2.16 -2.61 -20.15
N ALA A 122 -2.12 -1.37 -19.68
CA ALA A 122 -1.49 -0.25 -20.36
C ALA A 122 0.04 -0.40 -20.50
N ALA A 123 0.71 -0.92 -19.46
CA ALA A 123 2.14 -1.21 -19.49
C ALA A 123 2.49 -2.35 -20.46
N LEU A 124 1.67 -3.41 -20.47
CA LEU A 124 1.82 -4.54 -21.41
C LEU A 124 1.69 -4.06 -22.86
N LEU A 125 0.70 -3.24 -23.18
CA LEU A 125 0.52 -2.69 -24.53
C LEU A 125 1.67 -1.78 -24.99
N LYS A 126 2.45 -1.22 -24.07
CA LYS A 126 3.66 -0.45 -24.39
C LYS A 126 4.91 -1.31 -24.54
N THR A 127 4.84 -2.58 -24.18
CA THR A 127 5.98 -3.50 -24.28
C THR A 127 6.23 -3.84 -25.76
N PRO A 128 7.46 -3.65 -26.28
CA PRO A 128 7.75 -3.93 -27.67
C PRO A 128 7.45 -5.38 -28.05
N GLY A 129 6.62 -5.56 -29.09
CA GLY A 129 6.24 -6.88 -29.59
C GLY A 129 4.90 -7.40 -29.06
N VAL A 130 4.26 -6.71 -28.11
CA VAL A 130 2.87 -6.99 -27.71
C VAL A 130 1.91 -6.37 -28.72
N THR A 131 0.96 -7.17 -29.22
CA THR A 131 0.01 -6.78 -30.27
C THR A 131 -1.34 -6.39 -29.67
N SER A 132 -1.85 -7.20 -28.73
CA SER A 132 -3.08 -6.90 -28.01
C SER A 132 -3.06 -7.46 -26.59
N VAL A 133 -3.89 -6.89 -25.72
CA VAL A 133 -4.08 -7.37 -24.35
C VAL A 133 -5.55 -7.63 -24.12
N ARG A 134 -5.91 -8.86 -23.80
CA ARG A 134 -7.26 -9.27 -23.41
C ARG A 134 -7.39 -9.28 -21.91
N VAL A 135 -8.31 -8.49 -21.40
CA VAL A 135 -8.59 -8.40 -19.97
C VAL A 135 -9.82 -9.23 -19.66
N GLN A 136 -9.65 -10.33 -18.92
CA GLN A 136 -10.75 -11.24 -18.56
C GLN A 136 -11.15 -11.05 -17.09
N THR A 137 -12.36 -10.54 -16.88
CA THR A 137 -12.94 -10.37 -15.56
C THR A 137 -13.21 -11.73 -14.88
N PRO A 138 -13.28 -11.78 -13.54
CA PRO A 138 -13.66 -13.00 -12.82
C PRO A 138 -15.03 -13.58 -13.20
N ARG A 139 -15.91 -12.74 -13.79
CA ARG A 139 -17.24 -13.14 -14.29
C ARG A 139 -17.20 -13.73 -15.70
N GLY A 140 -16.03 -13.85 -16.31
CA GLY A 140 -15.84 -14.42 -17.65
C GLY A 140 -16.01 -13.42 -18.79
N HIS A 141 -16.42 -12.17 -18.53
CA HIS A 141 -16.41 -11.14 -19.57
C HIS A 141 -14.97 -10.77 -19.92
N SER A 142 -14.68 -10.70 -21.21
CA SER A 142 -13.36 -10.32 -21.72
C SER A 142 -13.46 -9.19 -22.73
N ASN A 143 -12.56 -8.22 -22.63
CA ASN A 143 -12.39 -7.19 -23.64
C ASN A 143 -10.94 -7.19 -24.12
N THR A 144 -10.74 -7.09 -25.42
CA THR A 144 -9.41 -6.98 -26.03
C THR A 144 -9.09 -5.53 -26.31
N TYR A 145 -7.88 -5.13 -25.94
CA TYR A 145 -7.38 -3.77 -26.05
C TYR A 145 -6.17 -3.75 -26.99
N ARG A 146 -6.08 -2.74 -27.85
CA ARG A 146 -4.96 -2.52 -28.76
C ARG A 146 -4.67 -1.03 -28.94
N ILE A 147 -3.39 -0.69 -29.09
CA ILE A 147 -2.95 0.66 -29.46
C ILE A 147 -2.91 0.73 -30.98
N VAL A 148 -3.65 1.66 -31.57
CA VAL A 148 -3.76 1.84 -33.02
C VAL A 148 -3.64 3.31 -33.39
N PRO A 149 -3.42 3.65 -34.68
CA PRO A 149 -3.59 5.02 -35.15
C PRO A 149 -5.00 5.54 -34.88
N ASP A 150 -5.14 6.82 -34.52
CA ASP A 150 -6.43 7.46 -34.24
C ASP A 150 -7.33 7.59 -35.49
N SER A 151 -6.80 7.37 -36.70
CA SER A 151 -7.64 7.22 -37.90
C SER A 151 -8.40 5.88 -37.95
N THR A 152 -8.04 4.90 -37.11
CA THR A 152 -8.62 3.56 -37.14
C THR A 152 -10.02 3.56 -36.53
N PRO A 153 -11.07 3.09 -37.24
CA PRO A 153 -12.42 3.03 -36.71
C PRO A 153 -12.55 1.96 -35.61
N GLY A 154 -13.42 2.22 -34.63
CA GLY A 154 -13.74 1.26 -33.57
C GLY A 154 -14.16 1.94 -32.27
N LYS A 155 -14.45 1.13 -31.25
CA LYS A 155 -14.85 1.61 -29.92
C LYS A 155 -13.63 2.13 -29.17
N ARG A 156 -13.61 3.43 -28.87
CA ARG A 156 -12.55 4.08 -28.09
C ARG A 156 -12.70 3.75 -26.61
N SER A 157 -11.58 3.53 -25.94
CA SER A 157 -11.50 3.38 -24.49
C SER A 157 -10.40 4.27 -23.93
N THR A 158 -10.47 4.55 -22.65
CA THR A 158 -9.38 5.15 -21.88
C THR A 158 -8.80 4.09 -20.94
N VAL A 159 -7.56 4.28 -20.50
CA VAL A 159 -6.99 3.54 -19.38
C VAL A 159 -7.59 4.06 -18.09
N ILE A 160 -7.87 3.18 -17.13
CA ILE A 160 -8.46 3.53 -15.84
C ILE A 160 -7.50 3.06 -14.75
N GLY A 161 -7.15 3.94 -13.81
CA GLY A 161 -6.24 3.58 -12.72
C GLY A 161 -4.82 3.37 -13.24
N HIS A 162 -3.96 4.38 -13.10
CA HIS A 162 -2.53 4.30 -13.46
C HIS A 162 -1.66 3.64 -12.35
N GLY A 163 -2.26 2.96 -11.38
CA GLY A 163 -1.57 2.36 -10.24
C GLY A 163 -1.66 0.84 -10.21
N LEU A 164 -0.51 0.18 -10.02
CA LEU A 164 -0.41 -1.24 -9.63
C LEU A 164 -0.28 -1.43 -8.10
N LEU A 165 -0.37 -0.35 -7.32
CA LEU A 165 -0.11 -0.37 -5.89
C LEU A 165 -1.13 0.50 -5.15
N GLU A 166 -2.09 -0.14 -4.49
CA GLU A 166 -2.78 0.42 -3.32
C GLU A 166 -1.97 0.18 -2.03
N GLU A 167 -0.67 -0.12 -2.12
CA GLU A 167 0.15 -0.34 -0.92
C GLU A 167 0.72 0.99 -0.42
N TRP A 168 0.05 1.54 0.58
CA TRP A 168 0.42 2.72 1.35
C TRP A 168 1.71 2.48 2.16
N ARG A 169 2.88 2.50 1.49
CA ARG A 169 4.20 2.87 2.03
C ARG A 169 5.31 2.52 1.03
N TYR A 170 5.71 3.49 0.24
CA TYR A 170 7.06 3.53 -0.32
C TYR A 170 7.65 4.89 0.06
N ASP A 171 8.81 4.88 0.74
CA ASP A 171 9.55 6.05 1.25
C ASP A 171 10.21 6.89 0.13
N ALA A 172 9.57 6.99 -1.03
CA ALA A 172 9.97 7.92 -2.09
C ALA A 172 9.12 9.19 -1.96
N SER A 173 9.77 10.35 -2.01
CA SER A 173 9.24 11.70 -1.73
C SER A 173 8.08 12.20 -2.62
N ASP A 174 7.50 11.35 -3.47
CA ASP A 174 6.16 11.48 -4.03
C ASP A 174 5.70 10.09 -4.49
N PRO A 175 4.84 9.38 -3.73
CA PRO A 175 4.42 8.01 -4.07
C PRO A 175 3.64 7.94 -5.39
N LEU A 176 3.19 9.08 -5.92
CA LEU A 176 2.45 9.19 -7.17
C LEU A 176 3.33 9.61 -8.36
N ALA A 177 4.62 9.89 -8.17
CA ALA A 177 5.49 10.32 -9.26
C ALA A 177 5.59 9.30 -10.42
N PRO A 178 5.76 7.99 -10.17
CA PRO A 178 5.78 6.98 -11.25
C PRO A 178 4.42 6.91 -11.97
N GLN A 179 3.33 7.05 -11.22
CA GLN A 179 1.97 7.03 -11.74
C GLN A 179 1.72 8.23 -12.66
N ARG A 180 2.08 9.45 -12.23
CA ARG A 180 1.93 10.66 -13.03
C ARG A 180 2.82 10.64 -14.28
N ALA A 181 4.02 10.06 -14.18
CA ALA A 181 4.89 9.88 -15.34
C ALA A 181 4.25 8.94 -16.38
N LEU A 182 3.68 7.81 -15.94
CA LEU A 182 2.98 6.87 -16.82
C LEU A 182 1.73 7.50 -17.46
N GLU A 183 0.96 8.25 -16.66
CA GLU A 183 -0.23 8.98 -17.14
C GLU A 183 0.14 10.06 -18.17
N ALA A 184 1.16 10.87 -17.89
CA ALA A 184 1.64 11.88 -18.81
C ALA A 184 2.11 11.29 -20.15
N GLU A 185 2.82 10.15 -20.09
CA GLU A 185 3.28 9.46 -21.29
C GLU A 185 2.11 8.87 -22.10
N TRP A 186 1.08 8.34 -21.44
CA TRP A 186 -0.15 7.89 -22.10
C TRP A 186 -0.90 9.04 -22.76
N ASN A 187 -1.04 10.17 -22.06
CA ASN A 187 -1.68 11.36 -22.59
C ASN A 187 -0.91 11.92 -23.79
N LEU A 188 0.42 11.93 -23.74
CA LEU A 188 1.27 12.31 -24.87
C LEU A 188 1.02 11.38 -26.06
N MET A 189 1.02 10.07 -25.84
CA MET A 189 0.80 9.08 -26.89
C MET A 189 -0.55 9.26 -27.59
N MET A 190 -1.61 9.56 -26.83
CA MET A 190 -2.94 9.86 -27.39
C MET A 190 -2.94 11.17 -28.20
N SER A 191 -2.21 12.18 -27.73
CA SER A 191 -2.08 13.46 -28.43
C SER A 191 -1.29 13.35 -29.76
N GLU A 192 -0.39 12.36 -29.88
CA GLU A 192 0.39 12.07 -31.09
C GLU A 192 -0.40 11.29 -32.15
N GLY A 193 -1.71 11.14 -32.00
CA GLY A 193 -2.57 10.48 -32.99
C GLY A 193 -2.62 8.97 -32.86
N LYS A 194 -2.41 8.42 -31.66
CA LYS A 194 -2.74 7.03 -31.31
C LYS A 194 -4.03 6.99 -30.50
N ALA A 195 -4.67 5.84 -30.49
CA ALA A 195 -5.90 5.59 -29.76
C ALA A 195 -5.90 4.18 -29.16
N LEU A 196 -6.51 4.03 -27.99
CA LEU A 196 -6.81 2.73 -27.41
C LEU A 196 -8.17 2.26 -27.94
N LEU A 197 -8.14 1.18 -28.72
CA LEU A 197 -9.36 0.51 -29.17
C LEU A 197 -9.71 -0.64 -28.25
N GLN A 198 -11.01 -0.75 -27.97
CA GLN A 198 -11.62 -1.90 -27.31
C GLN A 198 -12.39 -2.72 -28.36
N SER A 199 -12.19 -4.03 -28.40
CA SER A 199 -12.97 -4.97 -29.18
C SER A 199 -13.33 -6.21 -28.36
N ASP A 200 -14.34 -6.94 -28.84
CA ASP A 200 -14.76 -8.22 -28.26
C ASP A 200 -14.01 -9.40 -28.90
N ASP A 201 -12.93 -9.12 -29.64
CA ASP A 201 -12.16 -10.13 -30.38
C ASP A 201 -11.45 -11.08 -29.39
N ALA A 202 -11.63 -12.39 -29.56
CA ALA A 202 -11.02 -13.41 -28.70
C ALA A 202 -9.94 -14.18 -29.46
N LEU A 203 -8.81 -13.52 -29.77
CA LEU A 203 -7.63 -14.14 -30.37
C LEU A 203 -7.01 -15.20 -29.43
N GLU A 204 -6.29 -16.18 -29.95
CA GLU A 204 -5.61 -17.14 -29.06
C GLU A 204 -4.43 -16.42 -28.37
N PRO A 205 -4.30 -16.47 -27.03
CA PRO A 205 -3.25 -15.74 -26.35
C PRO A 205 -1.92 -16.51 -26.41
N ASP A 206 -0.84 -15.81 -26.77
CA ASP A 206 0.53 -16.30 -26.71
C ASP A 206 1.02 -16.40 -25.25
N PHE A 207 0.59 -15.46 -24.40
CA PHE A 207 0.90 -15.46 -22.96
C PHE A 207 -0.37 -15.29 -22.12
N THR A 208 -0.43 -16.00 -21.01
CA THR A 208 -1.44 -15.77 -19.97
C THR A 208 -0.77 -15.27 -18.70
N ILE A 209 -1.20 -14.11 -18.21
CA ILE A 209 -0.80 -13.53 -16.94
C ILE A 209 -2.00 -13.61 -16.00
N ALA A 210 -1.87 -14.39 -14.93
CA ALA A 210 -2.90 -14.55 -13.91
C ALA A 210 -2.42 -13.96 -12.58
N ILE A 211 -3.24 -13.12 -11.96
CA ILE A 211 -3.04 -12.70 -10.58
C ILE A 211 -3.93 -13.60 -9.73
N GLU A 212 -3.31 -14.54 -9.04
CA GLU A 212 -4.00 -15.52 -8.21
C GLU A 212 -3.81 -15.17 -6.73
N ASP A 213 -4.78 -15.54 -5.90
CA ASP A 213 -4.50 -15.68 -4.48
C ASP A 213 -3.53 -16.85 -4.33
N GLY A 214 -2.29 -16.55 -3.95
CA GLY A 214 -1.29 -17.53 -3.55
C GLY A 214 -1.81 -18.42 -2.43
N PRO A 215 -1.15 -19.56 -2.19
CA PRO A 215 -1.64 -20.59 -1.28
C PRO A 215 -1.94 -19.96 0.09
N ALA A 216 -3.21 -20.07 0.51
CA ALA A 216 -3.62 -19.68 1.83
C ALA A 216 -2.79 -20.47 2.84
N VAL A 217 -2.03 -19.77 3.69
CA VAL A 217 -1.42 -20.43 4.84
C VAL A 217 -2.59 -20.94 5.70
N PRO A 218 -2.74 -22.25 5.91
CA PRO A 218 -3.77 -22.77 6.79
C PRO A 218 -3.37 -22.37 8.22
N ASP A 219 -3.95 -21.30 8.76
CA ASP A 219 -4.34 -21.20 10.19
C ASP A 219 -4.77 -19.80 10.68
N ALA A 220 -4.81 -18.76 9.87
CA ALA A 220 -5.30 -17.44 10.32
C ALA A 220 -6.82 -17.26 10.09
N LYS A 221 -7.69 -18.12 10.67
CA LYS A 221 -9.11 -17.74 10.81
C LYS A 221 -9.27 -16.89 12.07
N PRO A 222 -9.67 -15.61 11.99
CA PRO A 222 -10.08 -14.88 13.18
C PRO A 222 -11.30 -15.58 13.76
N ARG A 223 -11.17 -16.12 14.97
CA ARG A 223 -12.30 -16.65 15.73
C ARG A 223 -13.21 -15.46 16.04
N TRP A 224 -14.35 -15.38 15.33
CA TRP A 224 -15.35 -14.35 15.55
C TRP A 224 -15.66 -14.21 17.04
N GLY A 225 -15.44 -13.01 17.59
CA GLY A 225 -15.75 -12.67 18.99
C GLY A 225 -14.55 -12.43 19.91
N ARG A 226 -13.31 -12.64 19.45
CA ARG A 226 -12.10 -12.22 20.20
C ARG A 226 -11.39 -11.13 19.41
N VAL A 227 -11.36 -9.91 19.95
CA VAL A 227 -10.47 -8.85 19.45
C VAL A 227 -9.05 -9.32 19.79
N ASP A 228 -8.41 -10.02 18.86
CA ASP A 228 -7.00 -10.37 18.99
C ASP A 228 -6.21 -9.08 18.78
N TRP A 229 -5.70 -8.52 19.88
CA TRP A 229 -4.70 -7.45 19.89
C TRP A 229 -3.32 -7.98 19.48
N SER A 230 -3.27 -8.97 18.59
CA SER A 230 -2.01 -9.50 18.08
C SER A 230 -1.41 -8.45 17.14
N LEU A 231 -0.17 -8.07 17.41
CA LEU A 231 0.67 -7.31 16.50
C LEU A 231 1.21 -8.19 15.37
N GLU A 232 0.85 -9.49 15.33
CA GLU A 232 1.11 -10.34 14.19
C GLU A 232 0.45 -9.73 12.95
N PRO A 233 1.21 -9.48 11.87
CA PRO A 233 0.60 -9.10 10.61
C PRO A 233 -0.39 -10.20 10.23
N SER A 234 -1.67 -9.83 10.11
CA SER A 234 -2.70 -10.70 9.52
C SER A 234 -2.14 -11.22 8.21
N ALA A 235 -1.95 -12.54 8.08
CA ALA A 235 -1.29 -13.15 6.93
C ALA A 235 -1.87 -12.52 5.66
N PRO A 236 -1.10 -11.68 4.93
CA PRO A 236 -1.65 -11.00 3.78
C PRO A 236 -2.05 -12.09 2.79
N HIS A 237 -3.21 -11.93 2.17
CA HIS A 237 -3.56 -12.67 0.98
C HIS A 237 -2.35 -12.60 0.05
N ARG A 238 -1.55 -13.67 -0.02
CA ARG A 238 -0.42 -13.74 -0.95
C ARG A 238 -1.08 -13.55 -2.32
N LYS A 239 -0.67 -12.57 -3.11
CA LYS A 239 -1.05 -12.51 -4.53
C LYS A 239 0.12 -13.06 -5.31
N ALA A 240 -0.09 -14.18 -5.98
CA ALA A 240 0.88 -14.80 -6.88
C ALA A 240 0.63 -14.29 -8.30
N LEU A 241 1.66 -13.72 -8.93
CA LEU A 241 1.63 -13.44 -10.35
C LEU A 241 2.15 -14.68 -11.09
N THR A 242 1.28 -15.33 -11.85
CA THR A 242 1.64 -16.49 -12.69
C THR A 242 1.68 -16.04 -14.14
N ILE A 243 2.78 -16.33 -14.83
CA ILE A 243 2.94 -16.08 -16.27
C ILE A 243 3.09 -17.45 -16.94
N THR A 244 2.24 -17.73 -17.91
CA THR A 244 2.24 -18.98 -18.68
C THR A 244 2.45 -18.64 -20.15
N ASP A 245 3.45 -19.27 -20.77
CA ASP A 245 3.73 -19.20 -22.20
C ASP A 245 2.95 -20.33 -22.91
N ALA A 246 2.15 -20.01 -23.92
CA ALA A 246 1.41 -20.99 -24.70
C ALA A 246 2.32 -21.87 -25.60
N GLY A 247 3.53 -21.40 -25.89
CA GLY A 247 4.54 -22.11 -26.69
C GLY A 247 5.36 -23.14 -25.90
N GLU A 248 5.32 -23.11 -24.57
CA GLU A 248 6.03 -24.04 -23.69
C GLU A 248 5.08 -25.15 -23.23
N GLN A 249 4.64 -26.00 -24.16
CA GLN A 249 4.07 -27.30 -23.80
C GLN A 249 5.20 -28.21 -23.34
N VAL A 250 5.26 -28.50 -22.03
CA VAL A 250 6.03 -29.62 -21.46
C VAL A 250 5.14 -30.85 -21.38
#